data_AF-A0A817UAU8-F1
#
_entry.id   AF-A0A817UAU8-F1
#
_cell.length_a   1.000
_cell.length_b   1.000
_cell.length_c   1.000
_cell.angle_alpha   90.00
_cell.angle_beta   90.00
_cell.angle_gamma   90.00
#
_symmetry.space_group_name_H-M   'P 1'
#
loop_
_entity.id
_entity.type
_entity.pdbx_description
1 polymer ?
#
loop_
_entity_poly.entity_id
_entity_poly.type
_entity_poly.pdbx_seq_one_letter_code
_entity_poly.pdbx_strand_id
1 'polypeptide(L)'
;MESSCHIDVLRGRCQELPETRSKIVRVFVSSTFSDTLSERDSLIDNVFPKLKDYCREKYGLEFQYSDMRWGIQNESADNHSEVETCLNEIKLCKKYSVATNFVVLLSHRYGSRPTPATIHASLFEQLHQIIRSDSNLNEHAELLSQWYQQDTNCIPAAYVLRSISSMLPNIKSEDIQEMKEASKQWTQINDRIRTCLRQAAAKCLEQGQISASEYDDFFISGRVYLNIQYFCMTFHSISTIIVTEKEIVKGILSVSDANQRTLCFLREIDDIYDHLSDNKVSKFIDLHYSNDGKPIIDHEAEQLLNRLKYTRIPNALQSNNIYSYKVHWKPDGINRRDHIEYIAQFNDDFYNAIKQQIDCCVKSRIMIVSDPLQHEILEHAIQCKTYVAKFHGRADVLDKLEKYIKNDKENRPCVVYGASGCGKTSVLAKAATEVCI
;
A
#
# COMPACT_ATOMS: atom_id res chain seq x y z
N MET A 1 7.88 -32.66 1.74
CA MET A 1 6.45 -32.50 1.39
C MET A 1 6.26 -32.27 -0.12
N GLU A 2 6.99 -31.37 -0.78
CA GLU A 2 6.83 -31.15 -2.25
C GLU A 2 7.34 -32.28 -3.16
N SER A 3 8.23 -33.16 -2.69
CA SER A 3 8.61 -34.38 -3.45
C SER A 3 7.41 -35.29 -3.71
N SER A 4 6.40 -35.27 -2.82
CA SER A 4 5.11 -35.94 -3.04
C SER A 4 4.30 -35.21 -4.10
N CYS A 5 4.21 -33.87 -4.00
CA CYS A 5 3.45 -33.04 -4.93
C CYS A 5 3.85 -33.28 -6.39
N HIS A 6 5.14 -33.35 -6.72
CA HIS A 6 5.58 -33.62 -8.10
C HIS A 6 5.14 -34.99 -8.62
N ILE A 7 5.28 -36.04 -7.81
CA ILE A 7 4.79 -37.39 -8.15
C ILE A 7 3.26 -37.38 -8.28
N ASP A 8 2.57 -36.58 -7.46
CA ASP A 8 1.13 -36.42 -7.50
C ASP A 8 0.69 -35.73 -8.79
N VAL A 9 1.34 -34.64 -9.21
CA VAL A 9 1.09 -33.99 -10.51
C VAL A 9 1.35 -34.94 -11.67
N LEU A 10 2.46 -35.68 -11.65
CA LEU A 10 2.76 -36.70 -12.68
C LEU A 10 1.74 -37.85 -12.71
N ARG A 11 1.07 -38.12 -11.58
CA ARG A 11 -0.03 -39.08 -11.46
C ARG A 11 -1.41 -38.45 -11.70
N GLY A 12 -1.46 -37.22 -12.21
CA GLY A 12 -2.69 -36.48 -12.48
C GLY A 12 -3.36 -35.85 -11.25
N ARG A 13 -2.83 -36.02 -10.04
CA ARG A 13 -3.42 -35.49 -8.80
C ARG A 13 -3.08 -34.01 -8.61
N CYS A 14 -3.93 -33.13 -9.16
CA CYS A 14 -3.74 -31.67 -9.17
C CYS A 14 -4.57 -30.89 -8.12
N GLN A 15 -5.11 -31.56 -7.09
CA GLN A 15 -5.98 -30.90 -6.10
C GLN A 15 -5.20 -29.86 -5.25
N GLU A 16 -4.00 -30.23 -4.79
CA GLU A 16 -3.11 -29.42 -3.94
C GLU A 16 -1.83 -29.01 -4.69
N LEU A 17 -1.99 -28.17 -5.72
CA LEU A 17 -0.84 -27.54 -6.38
C LEU A 17 -0.34 -26.35 -5.53
N PRO A 18 0.98 -26.14 -5.42
CA PRO A 18 1.56 -24.94 -4.84
C PRO A 18 1.17 -23.71 -5.67
N GLU A 19 1.17 -22.53 -5.05
CA GLU A 19 0.85 -21.29 -5.77
C GLU A 19 1.84 -21.02 -6.90
N THR A 20 1.35 -20.46 -8.01
CA THR A 20 2.16 -20.06 -9.17
C THR A 20 3.34 -19.21 -8.70
N ARG A 21 4.55 -19.64 -9.04
CA ARG A 21 5.76 -18.89 -8.72
C ARG A 21 5.75 -17.62 -9.55
N SER A 22 5.48 -16.49 -8.91
CA SER A 22 5.72 -15.19 -9.54
C SER A 22 7.17 -15.10 -9.99
N LYS A 23 7.41 -14.42 -11.12
CA LYS A 23 8.75 -14.11 -11.62
C LYS A 23 9.09 -12.63 -11.39
N ILE A 24 8.44 -12.01 -10.41
CA ILE A 24 8.49 -10.57 -10.16
C ILE A 24 8.97 -10.31 -8.73
N VAL A 25 9.94 -9.41 -8.58
CA VAL A 25 10.23 -8.71 -7.32
C VAL A 25 9.49 -7.38 -7.39
N ARG A 26 8.42 -7.23 -6.63
CA ARG A 26 7.60 -6.00 -6.60
C ARG A 26 7.67 -5.35 -5.22
N VAL A 27 8.32 -4.20 -5.13
CA VAL A 27 8.59 -3.52 -3.86
C VAL A 27 7.68 -2.30 -3.70
N PHE A 28 6.86 -2.27 -2.65
CA PHE A 28 6.17 -1.05 -2.24
C PHE A 28 7.12 -0.17 -1.42
N VAL A 29 7.28 1.10 -1.79
CA VAL A 29 8.09 2.06 -1.04
C VAL A 29 7.17 3.03 -0.29
N SER A 30 7.03 2.81 1.02
CA SER A 30 6.27 3.66 1.93
C SER A 30 7.15 4.79 2.45
N SER A 31 6.64 6.02 2.41
CA SER A 31 7.34 7.22 2.87
C SER A 31 6.38 8.41 2.96
N THR A 32 6.79 9.47 3.67
CA THR A 32 6.13 10.76 3.54
C THR A 32 6.67 11.53 2.33
N PHE A 33 5.84 12.38 1.73
CA PHE A 33 6.13 12.96 0.42
C PHE A 33 7.33 13.92 0.41
N SER A 34 7.48 14.76 1.43
CA SER A 34 8.41 15.90 1.35
C SER A 34 9.75 15.66 2.03
N ASP A 35 9.76 14.88 3.10
CA ASP A 35 10.93 14.74 3.98
C ASP A 35 11.96 13.74 3.48
N THR A 36 11.59 12.82 2.59
CA THR A 36 12.46 11.78 2.02
C THR A 36 12.57 11.88 0.49
N LEU A 37 12.27 13.05 -0.07
CA LEU A 37 12.29 13.28 -1.51
C LEU A 37 13.68 13.02 -2.11
N SER A 38 14.74 13.45 -1.43
CA SER A 38 16.13 13.30 -1.90
C SER A 38 16.53 11.83 -2.04
N GLU A 39 16.13 11.00 -1.09
CA GLU A 39 16.35 9.56 -1.05
C GLU A 39 15.58 8.89 -2.19
N ARG A 40 14.30 9.19 -2.34
CA ARG A 40 13.44 8.58 -3.38
C ARG A 40 13.89 8.90 -4.79
N ASP A 41 14.19 10.18 -5.07
CA ASP A 41 14.75 10.58 -6.35
C ASP A 41 16.06 9.81 -6.63
N SER A 42 16.92 9.69 -5.62
CA SER A 42 18.18 8.98 -5.75
C SER A 42 17.99 7.48 -6.02
N LEU A 43 16.97 6.84 -5.43
CA LEU A 43 16.65 5.43 -5.72
C LEU A 43 16.23 5.24 -7.18
N ILE A 44 15.40 6.14 -7.70
CA ILE A 44 14.93 6.12 -9.10
C ILE A 44 16.11 6.26 -10.05
N ASP A 45 16.99 7.25 -9.80
CA ASP A 45 18.11 7.55 -10.68
C ASP A 45 19.20 6.47 -10.62
N ASN A 46 19.51 5.95 -9.43
CA ASN A 46 20.77 5.22 -9.20
C ASN A 46 20.62 3.76 -8.74
N VAL A 47 19.47 3.36 -8.18
CA VAL A 47 19.34 2.06 -7.49
C VAL A 47 18.37 1.12 -8.22
N PHE A 48 17.16 1.57 -8.54
CA PHE A 48 16.16 0.74 -9.23
C PHE A 48 16.62 0.22 -10.60
N PRO A 49 17.35 1.00 -11.44
CA PRO A 49 17.91 0.47 -12.68
C PRO A 49 18.87 -0.70 -12.43
N LYS A 50 19.76 -0.57 -11.43
CA LYS A 50 20.72 -1.63 -11.07
C LYS A 50 20.01 -2.88 -10.54
N LEU A 51 18.97 -2.72 -9.72
CA LEU A 51 18.17 -3.86 -9.22
C LEU A 51 17.42 -4.56 -10.36
N LYS A 52 16.94 -3.80 -11.35
CA LYS A 52 16.28 -4.34 -12.54
C LYS A 52 17.24 -5.18 -13.38
N ASP A 53 18.43 -4.66 -13.66
CA ASP A 53 19.45 -5.39 -14.41
C ASP A 53 19.90 -6.64 -13.63
N TYR A 54 20.14 -6.50 -12.33
CA TYR A 54 20.52 -7.61 -11.45
C TYR A 54 19.49 -8.75 -11.42
N CYS A 55 18.20 -8.42 -11.22
CA CYS A 55 17.13 -9.41 -11.20
C CYS A 55 17.00 -10.15 -12.54
N ARG A 56 17.07 -9.40 -13.64
CA ARG A 56 16.93 -9.92 -15.00
C ARG A 56 18.09 -10.83 -15.36
N GLU A 57 19.33 -10.37 -15.15
CA GLU A 57 20.54 -11.06 -15.62
C GLU A 57 20.87 -12.28 -14.76
N LYS A 58 20.69 -12.19 -13.44
CA LYS A 58 21.08 -13.27 -12.53
C LYS A 58 20.01 -14.34 -12.37
N TYR A 59 18.74 -13.94 -12.38
CA TYR A 59 17.62 -14.82 -12.01
C TYR A 59 16.48 -14.88 -13.02
N GLY A 60 16.54 -14.10 -14.11
CA GLY A 60 15.43 -13.99 -15.06
C GLY A 60 14.17 -13.40 -14.43
N LEU A 61 14.31 -12.61 -13.36
CA LEU A 61 13.21 -11.98 -12.64
C LEU A 61 12.99 -10.56 -13.15
N GLU A 62 11.73 -10.12 -13.13
CA GLU A 62 11.38 -8.73 -13.34
C GLU A 62 11.40 -7.96 -12.02
N PHE A 63 12.07 -6.81 -11.98
CA PHE A 63 11.99 -5.89 -10.84
C PHE A 63 11.00 -4.77 -11.12
N GLN A 64 10.07 -4.57 -10.19
CA GLN A 64 9.09 -3.51 -10.19
C GLN A 64 9.13 -2.80 -8.82
N TYR A 65 8.92 -1.48 -8.83
CA TYR A 65 8.70 -0.72 -7.61
C TYR A 65 7.38 0.02 -7.71
N SER A 66 6.77 0.27 -6.57
CA SER A 66 5.52 1.00 -6.43
C SER A 66 5.72 2.10 -5.41
N ASP A 67 5.82 3.34 -5.90
CA ASP A 67 5.78 4.55 -5.07
C ASP A 67 4.50 5.31 -5.44
N MET A 68 3.46 5.12 -4.63
CA MET A 68 2.16 5.78 -4.83
C MET A 68 2.24 7.29 -4.60
N ARG A 69 3.37 7.85 -4.17
CA ARG A 69 3.53 9.31 -4.09
C ARG A 69 3.71 9.94 -5.46
N TRP A 70 4.08 9.16 -6.47
CA TRP A 70 4.13 9.60 -7.85
C TRP A 70 2.85 9.17 -8.57
N GLY A 71 2.00 10.14 -8.94
CA GLY A 71 0.85 9.88 -9.81
C GLY A 71 -0.47 9.49 -9.13
N ILE A 72 -0.69 9.79 -7.85
CA ILE A 72 -2.06 9.79 -7.31
C ILE A 72 -2.87 10.85 -8.07
N GLN A 73 -3.94 10.40 -8.72
CA GLN A 73 -4.85 11.25 -9.47
C GLN A 73 -5.73 12.06 -8.51
N ASN A 74 -6.09 13.29 -8.90
CA ASN A 74 -6.99 14.17 -8.13
C ASN A 74 -8.34 13.51 -7.78
N GLU A 75 -8.77 12.53 -8.58
CA GLU A 75 -10.00 11.76 -8.40
C GLU A 75 -9.99 10.86 -7.15
N SER A 76 -8.82 10.36 -6.75
CA SER A 76 -8.70 9.56 -5.54
C SER A 76 -8.90 10.41 -4.28
N ALA A 77 -8.45 11.66 -4.30
CA ALA A 77 -8.64 12.61 -3.21
C ALA A 77 -10.09 13.07 -3.05
N ASP A 78 -10.80 13.23 -4.17
CA ASP A 78 -12.22 13.55 -4.18
C ASP A 78 -13.06 12.45 -3.52
N ASN A 79 -12.71 11.18 -3.73
CA ASN A 79 -13.45 10.01 -3.23
C ASN A 79 -12.86 9.39 -1.96
N HIS A 80 -11.84 10.01 -1.36
CA HIS A 80 -11.17 9.52 -0.14
C HIS A 80 -10.58 8.09 -0.26
N SER A 81 -10.19 7.69 -1.47
CA SER A 81 -9.80 6.30 -1.79
C SER A 81 -8.28 6.07 -1.84
N GLU A 82 -7.46 7.09 -1.54
CA GLU A 82 -5.99 6.97 -1.62
C GLU A 82 -5.46 5.91 -0.66
N VAL A 83 -5.98 5.89 0.58
CA VAL A 83 -5.56 4.94 1.61
C VAL A 83 -5.86 3.52 1.16
N GLU A 84 -7.07 3.28 0.64
CA GLU A 84 -7.47 1.98 0.15
C GLU A 84 -6.60 1.54 -1.03
N THR A 85 -6.31 2.45 -1.96
CA THR A 85 -5.44 2.22 -3.11
C THR A 85 -4.05 1.80 -2.67
N CYS A 86 -3.42 2.54 -1.73
CA CYS A 86 -2.11 2.18 -1.16
C CYS A 86 -2.15 0.80 -0.49
N LEU A 87 -3.16 0.53 0.33
CA LEU A 87 -3.29 -0.75 1.04
C LEU A 87 -3.52 -1.92 0.08
N ASN A 88 -4.28 -1.72 -1.00
CA ASN A 88 -4.48 -2.73 -2.03
C ASN A 88 -3.19 -2.99 -2.80
N GLU A 89 -2.43 -1.95 -3.14
CA GLU A 89 -1.13 -2.10 -3.78
C GLU A 89 -0.12 -2.85 -2.90
N ILE A 90 -0.10 -2.59 -1.59
CA ILE A 90 0.70 -3.39 -0.63
C ILE A 90 0.28 -4.87 -0.66
N LYS A 91 -1.03 -5.17 -0.71
CA LYS A 91 -1.50 -6.56 -0.82
C LYS A 91 -1.00 -7.22 -2.12
N LEU A 92 -1.00 -6.49 -3.24
CA LEU A 92 -0.49 -6.99 -4.52
C LEU A 92 1.03 -7.24 -4.45
N CYS A 93 1.80 -6.32 -3.88
CA CYS A 93 3.24 -6.50 -3.68
C CYS A 93 3.53 -7.74 -2.83
N LYS A 94 2.77 -7.97 -1.78
CA LYS A 94 2.90 -9.17 -0.92
C LYS A 94 2.56 -10.46 -1.64
N LYS A 95 1.48 -10.44 -2.43
CA LYS A 95 1.00 -11.60 -3.19
C LYS A 95 1.98 -11.99 -4.30
N TYR A 96 2.51 -11.01 -5.02
CA TYR A 96 3.29 -11.26 -6.24
C TYR A 96 4.79 -11.18 -6.03
N SER A 97 5.32 -10.44 -5.06
CA SER A 97 6.78 -10.33 -4.93
C SER A 97 7.41 -11.63 -4.43
N VAL A 98 8.48 -12.06 -5.10
CA VAL A 98 9.24 -13.25 -4.72
C VAL A 98 10.17 -13.06 -3.53
N ALA A 99 10.53 -11.81 -3.23
CA ALA A 99 11.49 -11.45 -2.20
C ALA A 99 10.98 -10.22 -1.43
N THR A 100 11.81 -9.18 -1.30
CA THR A 100 11.40 -7.91 -0.72
C THR A 100 10.09 -7.41 -1.34
N ASN A 101 9.11 -7.08 -0.50
CA ASN A 101 7.79 -6.63 -0.94
C ASN A 101 7.40 -5.27 -0.36
N PHE A 102 8.08 -4.82 0.69
CA PHE A 102 7.75 -3.58 1.37
C PHE A 102 9.01 -2.95 1.97
N VAL A 103 9.22 -1.67 1.71
CA VAL A 103 10.28 -0.87 2.33
C VAL A 103 9.66 0.40 2.87
N VAL A 104 10.02 0.81 4.08
CA VAL A 104 9.62 2.10 4.65
C VAL A 104 10.81 3.03 4.81
N LEU A 105 10.64 4.28 4.40
CA LEU A 105 11.55 5.39 4.65
C LEU A 105 10.90 6.33 5.66
N LEU A 106 11.52 6.55 6.82
CA LEU A 106 11.04 7.46 7.86
C LEU A 106 12.09 8.50 8.21
N SER A 107 11.64 9.71 8.53
CA SER A 107 12.49 10.74 9.13
C SER A 107 11.80 11.41 10.32
N HIS A 108 11.44 12.68 10.18
CA HIS A 108 10.88 13.55 11.22
C HIS A 108 9.42 13.93 10.96
N ARG A 109 8.88 13.51 9.82
CA ARG A 109 7.49 13.73 9.47
C ARG A 109 6.70 12.44 9.64
N TYR A 110 5.61 12.52 10.40
CA TYR A 110 4.61 11.46 10.50
C TYR A 110 3.69 11.48 9.27
N GLY A 111 3.29 12.69 8.86
CA GLY A 111 2.45 12.94 7.70
C GLY A 111 0.97 13.12 8.03
N SER A 112 0.13 13.07 7.00
CA SER A 112 -1.30 13.32 7.16
C SER A 112 -1.98 12.19 7.94
N ARG A 113 -3.14 12.50 8.50
CA ARG A 113 -3.98 11.51 9.11
C ARG A 113 -5.40 11.77 8.61
N PRO A 114 -5.88 11.07 7.57
CA PRO A 114 -7.13 11.43 6.91
C PRO A 114 -8.34 10.99 7.72
N THR A 115 -9.42 11.77 7.69
CA THR A 115 -10.73 11.38 8.21
C THR A 115 -11.14 9.99 7.66
N PRO A 116 -11.67 9.07 8.48
CA PRO A 116 -12.00 7.73 8.02
C PRO A 116 -13.00 7.76 6.86
N ALA A 117 -12.59 7.30 5.67
CA ALA A 117 -13.46 7.22 4.50
C ALA A 117 -14.63 6.23 4.69
N THR A 118 -14.43 5.21 5.52
CA THR A 118 -15.43 4.18 5.79
C THR A 118 -15.41 3.83 7.28
N ILE A 119 -16.60 3.73 7.88
CA ILE A 119 -16.81 3.35 9.28
C ILE A 119 -17.87 2.25 9.31
N HIS A 120 -17.64 1.16 10.03
CA HIS A 120 -18.64 0.10 10.21
C HIS A 120 -19.96 0.68 10.74
N ALA A 121 -21.10 0.19 10.24
CA ALA A 121 -22.40 0.78 10.55
C ALA A 121 -22.71 0.80 12.05
N SER A 122 -22.46 -0.31 12.74
CA SER A 122 -22.63 -0.41 14.19
C SER A 122 -21.81 0.63 14.96
N LEU A 123 -20.56 0.84 14.55
CA LEU A 123 -19.66 1.81 15.16
C LEU A 123 -20.08 3.25 14.84
N PHE A 124 -20.47 3.53 13.60
CA PHE A 124 -20.94 4.85 13.20
C PHE A 124 -22.20 5.25 13.99
N GLU A 125 -23.16 4.33 14.15
CA GLU A 125 -24.38 4.56 14.90
C GLU A 125 -24.11 4.84 16.39
N GLN A 126 -23.15 4.13 17.00
CA GLN A 126 -22.70 4.40 18.37
C GLN A 126 -22.08 5.80 18.51
N LEU A 127 -21.15 6.15 17.62
CA LEU A 127 -20.54 7.48 17.60
C LEU A 127 -21.59 8.57 17.41
N HIS A 128 -22.53 8.37 16.48
CA HIS A 128 -23.60 9.31 16.20
C HIS A 128 -24.52 9.51 17.41
N GLN A 129 -24.81 8.45 18.16
CA GLN A 129 -25.60 8.52 19.39
C GLN A 129 -24.89 9.35 20.48
N ILE A 130 -23.57 9.19 20.66
CA ILE A 130 -22.79 10.02 21.58
C ILE A 130 -22.84 11.49 21.15
N ILE A 131 -22.66 11.74 19.85
CA ILE A 131 -22.63 13.10 19.30
C ILE A 131 -23.97 13.81 19.49
N ARG A 132 -25.09 13.12 19.27
CA ARG A 132 -26.44 13.67 19.50
C ARG A 132 -26.76 13.92 20.97
N SER A 133 -26.24 13.09 21.87
CA SER A 133 -26.53 13.19 23.32
C SER A 133 -25.63 14.19 24.05
N ASP A 134 -24.48 14.54 23.48
CA ASP A 134 -23.56 15.53 24.04
C ASP A 134 -23.92 16.94 23.57
N SER A 135 -24.24 17.82 24.53
CA SER A 135 -24.56 19.23 24.27
C SER A 135 -23.46 19.98 23.52
N ASN A 136 -22.19 19.59 23.67
CA ASN A 136 -21.06 20.23 23.00
C ASN A 136 -20.82 19.71 21.58
N LEU A 137 -21.34 18.53 21.23
CA LEU A 137 -21.11 17.89 19.93
C LEU A 137 -22.34 17.87 19.04
N ASN A 138 -23.54 18.05 19.61
CA ASN A 138 -24.80 17.90 18.89
C ASN A 138 -24.92 18.77 17.63
N GLU A 139 -24.27 19.94 17.60
CA GLU A 139 -24.20 20.79 16.41
C GLU A 139 -23.50 20.12 15.20
N HIS A 140 -22.69 19.08 15.43
CA HIS A 140 -21.99 18.32 14.41
C HIS A 140 -22.75 17.05 13.97
N ALA A 141 -23.82 16.67 14.65
CA ALA A 141 -24.58 15.47 14.33
C ALA A 141 -25.15 15.51 12.90
N GLU A 142 -25.70 16.67 12.53
CA GLU A 142 -26.26 16.92 11.21
C GLU A 142 -25.16 16.95 10.14
N LEU A 143 -23.99 17.53 10.46
CA LEU A 143 -22.84 17.54 9.57
C LEU A 143 -22.40 16.11 9.21
N LEU A 144 -22.32 15.21 10.20
CA LEU A 144 -21.98 13.82 9.95
C LEU A 144 -23.03 13.09 9.11
N SER A 145 -24.32 13.30 9.39
CA SER A 145 -25.41 12.69 8.60
C SER A 145 -25.45 13.18 7.15
N GLN A 146 -25.00 14.42 6.90
CA GLN A 146 -24.89 14.97 5.54
C GLN A 146 -23.70 14.39 4.78
N TRP A 147 -22.57 14.19 5.45
CA TRP A 147 -21.31 13.78 4.82
C TRP A 147 -21.08 12.28 4.78
N TYR A 148 -21.70 11.49 5.66
CA TYR A 148 -21.62 10.03 5.63
C TYR A 148 -22.91 9.41 5.12
N GLN A 149 -22.80 8.50 4.16
CA GLN A 149 -23.93 7.75 3.61
C GLN A 149 -23.79 6.27 3.93
N GLN A 150 -24.88 5.65 4.39
CA GLN A 150 -24.91 4.22 4.63
C GLN A 150 -24.85 3.46 3.28
N ASP A 151 -23.88 2.55 3.17
CA ASP A 151 -23.76 1.57 2.11
C ASP A 151 -24.17 0.19 2.66
N THR A 152 -25.36 -0.26 2.25
CA THR A 152 -25.91 -1.56 2.59
C THR A 152 -25.44 -2.67 1.65
N ASN A 153 -24.72 -2.34 0.58
CA ASN A 153 -24.11 -3.34 -0.32
C ASN A 153 -22.78 -3.86 0.25
N CYS A 154 -22.14 -3.11 1.15
CA CYS A 154 -21.02 -3.59 1.94
C CYS A 154 -21.50 -4.64 2.97
N ILE A 155 -20.77 -5.74 3.12
CA ILE A 155 -21.08 -6.79 4.10
C ILE A 155 -19.86 -6.97 5.02
N PRO A 156 -19.96 -6.60 6.31
CA PRO A 156 -21.10 -5.93 6.97
C PRO A 156 -21.31 -4.48 6.49
N ALA A 157 -22.52 -3.94 6.67
CA ALA A 157 -22.86 -2.59 6.25
C ALA A 157 -21.92 -1.54 6.87
N ALA A 158 -21.68 -0.46 6.13
CA ALA A 158 -20.77 0.60 6.52
C ALA A 158 -21.33 1.98 6.15
N TYR A 159 -20.86 3.03 6.81
CA TYR A 159 -21.07 4.41 6.39
C TYR A 159 -19.83 4.89 5.65
N VAL A 160 -20.03 5.44 4.45
CA VAL A 160 -18.98 5.92 3.54
C VAL A 160 -19.04 7.44 3.47
N LEU A 161 -17.88 8.09 3.60
CA LEU A 161 -17.71 9.52 3.44
C LEU A 161 -17.97 9.89 1.97
N ARG A 162 -18.93 10.78 1.74
CA ARG A 162 -19.30 11.25 0.40
C ARG A 162 -18.16 12.00 -0.26
N SER A 163 -18.11 11.94 -1.59
CA SER A 163 -17.08 12.64 -2.34
C SER A 163 -17.17 14.14 -2.16
N ILE A 164 -16.02 14.82 -2.14
CA ILE A 164 -15.95 16.26 -1.86
C ILE A 164 -16.75 17.03 -2.90
N SER A 165 -16.60 16.70 -4.18
CA SER A 165 -17.27 17.35 -5.30
C SER A 165 -18.78 17.13 -5.34
N SER A 166 -19.31 16.08 -4.70
CA SER A 166 -20.76 15.89 -4.58
C SER A 166 -21.40 16.91 -3.62
N MET A 167 -20.64 17.35 -2.62
CA MET A 167 -21.10 18.31 -1.60
C MET A 167 -20.61 19.73 -1.88
N LEU A 168 -19.45 19.87 -2.53
CA LEU A 168 -18.79 21.13 -2.89
C LEU A 168 -18.37 21.09 -4.37
N PRO A 169 -19.30 21.28 -5.33
CA PRO A 169 -19.01 21.16 -6.77
C PRO A 169 -17.88 22.07 -7.26
N ASN A 170 -17.76 23.26 -6.67
CA ASN A 170 -16.77 24.28 -7.03
C ASN A 170 -15.32 23.82 -6.79
N ILE A 171 -15.08 22.72 -6.07
CA ILE A 171 -13.72 22.17 -5.91
C ILE A 171 -13.11 21.70 -7.24
N LYS A 172 -13.95 21.42 -8.25
CA LYS A 172 -13.55 21.09 -9.62
C LYS A 172 -13.73 22.26 -10.59
N SER A 173 -13.98 23.48 -10.09
CA SER A 173 -14.13 24.66 -10.95
C SER A 173 -12.82 24.96 -11.70
N GLU A 174 -12.94 25.39 -12.96
CA GLU A 174 -11.83 25.96 -13.72
C GLU A 174 -11.42 27.33 -13.17
N ASP A 175 -12.33 28.00 -12.47
CA ASP A 175 -12.04 29.24 -11.76
C ASP A 175 -11.19 28.95 -10.50
N ILE A 176 -9.97 29.48 -10.52
CA ILE A 176 -8.98 29.29 -9.45
C ILE A 176 -9.48 29.82 -8.10
N GLN A 177 -10.25 30.91 -8.10
CA GLN A 177 -10.73 31.53 -6.87
C GLN A 177 -11.87 30.71 -6.25
N GLU A 178 -12.80 30.24 -7.07
CA GLU A 178 -13.88 29.35 -6.61
C GLU A 178 -13.33 28.02 -6.06
N MET A 179 -12.36 27.43 -6.77
CA MET A 179 -11.69 26.20 -6.35
C MET A 179 -10.93 26.37 -5.03
N LYS A 180 -10.24 27.50 -4.84
CA LYS A 180 -9.55 27.85 -3.58
C LYS A 180 -10.52 28.01 -2.42
N GLU A 181 -11.63 28.71 -2.64
CA GLU A 181 -12.63 28.93 -1.59
C GLU A 181 -13.32 27.60 -1.21
N ALA A 182 -13.67 26.76 -2.19
CA ALA A 182 -14.19 25.42 -1.96
C ALA A 182 -13.19 24.52 -1.20
N SER A 183 -11.89 24.58 -1.54
CA SER A 183 -10.83 23.84 -0.83
C SER A 183 -10.67 24.29 0.62
N LYS A 184 -10.78 25.59 0.88
CA LYS A 184 -10.78 26.15 2.24
C LYS A 184 -12.01 25.70 3.03
N GLN A 185 -13.19 25.74 2.42
CA GLN A 185 -14.42 25.25 3.03
C GLN A 185 -14.34 23.75 3.36
N TRP A 186 -13.85 22.93 2.42
CA TRP A 186 -13.61 21.50 2.67
C TRP A 186 -12.70 21.28 3.86
N THR A 187 -11.59 22.02 3.95
CA THR A 187 -10.64 21.90 5.06
C THR A 187 -11.30 22.16 6.40
N GLN A 188 -12.10 23.22 6.51
CA GLN A 188 -12.85 23.54 7.73
C GLN A 188 -13.87 22.46 8.08
N ILE A 189 -14.62 21.94 7.09
CA ILE A 189 -15.61 20.88 7.29
C ILE A 189 -14.93 19.59 7.75
N ASN A 190 -13.87 19.18 7.06
CA ASN A 190 -13.11 17.97 7.35
C ASN A 190 -12.53 18.02 8.78
N ASP A 191 -12.03 19.17 9.22
CA ASP A 191 -11.53 19.35 10.58
C ASP A 191 -12.62 19.24 11.64
N ARG A 192 -13.83 19.76 11.36
CA ARG A 192 -14.99 19.60 12.26
C ARG A 192 -15.43 18.15 12.35
N ILE A 193 -15.60 17.48 11.21
CA ILE A 193 -15.95 16.04 11.15
C ILE A 193 -14.94 15.23 11.96
N ARG A 194 -13.65 15.42 11.69
CA ARG A 194 -12.56 14.69 12.35
C ARG A 194 -12.52 14.93 13.86
N THR A 195 -12.63 16.19 14.28
CA THR A 195 -12.60 16.57 15.70
C THR A 195 -13.77 15.93 16.43
N CYS A 196 -14.96 16.00 15.85
CA CYS A 196 -16.17 15.41 16.41
C CYS A 196 -16.06 13.88 16.53
N LEU A 197 -15.62 13.19 15.46
CA LEU A 197 -15.42 11.73 15.49
C LEU A 197 -14.41 11.31 16.55
N ARG A 198 -13.29 12.03 16.70
CA ARG A 198 -12.28 11.73 17.72
C ARG A 198 -12.79 11.93 19.14
N GLN A 199 -13.54 13.01 19.39
CA GLN A 199 -14.14 13.26 20.70
C GLN A 199 -15.20 12.21 21.05
N ALA A 200 -16.02 11.82 20.07
CA ALA A 200 -17.00 10.75 20.24
C ALA A 200 -16.32 9.39 20.50
N ALA A 201 -15.28 9.06 19.74
CA ALA A 201 -14.52 7.82 19.94
C ALA A 201 -13.85 7.77 21.32
N ALA A 202 -13.31 8.88 21.83
CA ALA A 202 -12.74 8.94 23.17
C ALA A 202 -13.78 8.61 24.25
N LYS A 203 -15.01 9.12 24.10
CA LYS A 203 -16.11 8.80 25.00
C LYS A 203 -16.59 7.36 24.86
N CYS A 204 -16.66 6.81 23.65
CA CYS A 204 -16.96 5.38 23.45
C CYS A 204 -15.92 4.51 24.17
N LEU A 205 -14.64 4.88 24.12
CA LEU A 205 -13.56 4.15 24.81
C LEU A 205 -13.72 4.23 26.33
N GLU A 206 -13.97 5.42 26.88
CA GLU A 206 -14.23 5.63 28.31
C GLU A 206 -15.44 4.82 28.81
N GLN A 207 -16.45 4.65 27.96
CA GLN A 207 -17.65 3.86 28.23
C GLN A 207 -17.47 2.35 27.98
N GLY A 208 -16.30 1.91 27.52
CA GLY A 208 -16.02 0.50 27.19
C GLY A 208 -16.80 -0.03 25.98
N GLN A 209 -17.31 0.86 25.12
CA GLN A 209 -18.08 0.50 23.93
C GLN A 209 -17.20 0.10 22.75
N ILE A 210 -15.96 0.59 22.72
CA ILE A 210 -14.94 0.25 21.72
C ILE A 210 -13.64 -0.17 22.41
N SER A 211 -12.86 -1.01 21.75
CA SER A 211 -11.52 -1.38 22.21
C SER A 211 -10.49 -0.27 21.96
N ALA A 212 -9.35 -0.33 22.65
CA ALA A 212 -8.22 0.56 22.38
C ALA A 212 -7.71 0.45 20.94
N SER A 213 -7.82 -0.73 20.30
CA SER A 213 -7.45 -0.91 18.90
C SER A 213 -8.42 -0.21 17.94
N GLU A 214 -9.72 -0.26 18.21
CA GLU A 214 -10.74 0.44 17.41
C GLU A 214 -10.63 1.95 17.60
N TYR A 215 -10.26 2.41 18.79
CA TYR A 215 -9.96 3.81 19.07
C TYR A 215 -8.71 4.31 18.32
N ASP A 216 -7.64 3.51 18.27
CA ASP A 216 -6.39 3.85 17.58
C ASP A 216 -6.62 4.13 16.07
N ASP A 217 -7.61 3.50 15.43
CA ASP A 217 -7.99 3.76 14.03
C ASP A 217 -8.53 5.20 13.81
N PHE A 218 -9.15 5.81 14.83
CA PHE A 218 -9.56 7.23 14.82
C PHE A 218 -8.40 8.19 15.11
N PHE A 219 -7.31 7.70 15.70
CA PHE A 219 -6.12 8.49 16.01
C PHE A 219 -5.10 8.49 14.87
N ILE A 220 -4.96 7.37 14.17
CA ILE A 220 -4.21 7.26 12.90
C ILE A 220 -4.89 8.11 11.79
N SER A 221 -6.08 8.65 12.04
CA SER A 221 -6.85 9.59 11.21
C SER A 221 -6.94 11.05 11.73
N GLY A 222 -6.06 11.46 12.67
CA GLY A 222 -5.88 12.80 13.26
C GLY A 222 -5.56 14.06 12.42
N ARG A 223 -5.23 15.19 13.07
CA ARG A 223 -5.27 16.53 12.44
C ARG A 223 -4.29 16.73 11.27
N VAL A 224 -4.66 17.59 10.32
CA VAL A 224 -3.75 18.14 9.30
C VAL A 224 -3.96 19.65 9.26
N TYR A 225 -2.98 20.43 9.70
CA TYR A 225 -2.94 21.86 9.42
C TYR A 225 -2.17 22.07 8.11
N LEU A 226 -2.85 21.94 6.98
CA LEU A 226 -2.32 22.55 5.76
C LEU A 226 -2.73 24.03 5.80
N ASN A 227 -1.76 24.91 6.05
CA ASN A 227 -1.90 26.30 5.67
C ASN A 227 -1.93 26.36 4.14
N ILE A 228 -3.14 26.27 3.58
CA ILE A 228 -3.42 26.36 2.12
C ILE A 228 -2.97 27.71 1.54
N GLN A 229 -2.55 28.66 2.36
CA GLN A 229 -2.17 30.00 1.90
C GLN A 229 -0.80 30.06 1.19
N TYR A 230 0.11 29.09 1.39
CA TYR A 230 1.46 29.15 0.82
C TYR A 230 1.86 27.98 -0.10
N PHE A 231 1.02 26.94 -0.22
CA PHE A 231 1.26 25.79 -1.10
C PHE A 231 0.31 25.76 -2.32
N CYS A 232 -0.14 26.92 -2.79
CA CYS A 232 -1.10 27.01 -3.91
C CYS A 232 -0.53 27.73 -5.14
N MET A 233 0.79 27.95 -5.22
CA MET A 233 1.38 28.74 -6.30
C MET A 233 2.16 27.95 -7.35
N THR A 234 2.38 26.64 -7.17
CA THR A 234 3.07 25.83 -8.18
C THR A 234 2.51 24.41 -8.23
N PHE A 235 1.74 24.16 -9.30
CA PHE A 235 1.43 22.86 -9.89
C PHE A 235 0.74 21.80 -9.01
N HIS A 236 -0.56 21.60 -9.27
CA HIS A 236 -1.18 20.27 -9.40
C HIS A 236 -1.08 19.29 -8.20
N SER A 237 -1.42 19.72 -6.98
CA SER A 237 -1.56 18.77 -5.86
C SER A 237 -2.69 19.16 -4.92
N ILE A 238 -3.88 18.67 -5.24
CA ILE A 238 -4.92 18.45 -4.24
C ILE A 238 -4.35 17.40 -3.28
N SER A 239 -3.91 17.85 -2.11
CA SER A 239 -3.76 17.06 -0.88
C SER A 239 -3.31 15.60 -1.07
N THR A 240 -2.03 15.34 -1.31
CA THR A 240 -1.50 13.97 -1.24
C THR A 240 -1.60 13.46 0.20
N ILE A 241 -2.64 12.69 0.49
CA ILE A 241 -2.85 12.05 1.79
C ILE A 241 -1.71 11.03 2.01
N ILE A 242 -0.87 11.30 3.01
CA ILE A 242 0.18 10.41 3.52
C ILE A 242 -0.42 9.55 4.63
N VAL A 243 -0.35 8.22 4.56
CA VAL A 243 -0.82 7.34 5.65
C VAL A 243 0.24 6.31 6.00
N THR A 244 1.41 6.82 6.40
CA THR A 244 2.59 6.02 6.71
C THR A 244 2.31 4.95 7.75
N GLU A 245 1.53 5.24 8.80
CA GLU A 245 1.24 4.25 9.83
C GLU A 245 0.37 3.08 9.34
N LYS A 246 -0.70 3.32 8.56
CA LYS A 246 -1.51 2.21 8.01
C LYS A 246 -0.72 1.37 7.03
N GLU A 247 0.15 1.99 6.24
CA GLU A 247 1.09 1.31 5.34
C GLU A 247 2.06 0.44 6.14
N ILE A 248 2.68 0.95 7.21
CA ILE A 248 3.58 0.19 8.10
C ILE A 248 2.86 -0.94 8.81
N VAL A 249 1.65 -0.69 9.34
CA VAL A 249 0.85 -1.73 10.00
C VAL A 249 0.60 -2.87 9.03
N LYS A 250 0.12 -2.56 7.81
CA LYS A 250 -0.19 -3.58 6.81
C LYS A 250 1.07 -4.22 6.24
N GLY A 251 2.15 -3.46 6.10
CA GLY A 251 3.41 -3.82 5.45
C GLY A 251 4.33 -4.66 6.35
N ILE A 252 4.49 -4.28 7.61
CA ILE A 252 5.46 -4.84 8.55
C ILE A 252 4.76 -5.48 9.76
N LEU A 253 3.89 -4.73 10.46
CA LEU A 253 3.46 -5.12 11.81
C LEU A 253 2.42 -6.25 11.83
N SER A 254 1.64 -6.41 10.74
CA SER A 254 0.57 -7.41 10.64
C SER A 254 0.99 -8.66 9.84
N VAL A 255 2.28 -8.92 9.66
CA VAL A 255 2.77 -10.08 8.90
C VAL A 255 3.81 -10.90 9.65
N SER A 256 3.74 -12.22 9.47
CA SER A 256 4.61 -13.19 10.14
C SER A 256 5.99 -13.29 9.51
N ASP A 257 6.14 -12.95 8.23
CA ASP A 257 7.38 -13.05 7.45
C ASP A 257 8.10 -11.70 7.26
N ALA A 258 7.80 -10.71 8.12
CA ALA A 258 8.34 -9.34 8.01
C ALA A 258 9.86 -9.31 7.80
N ASN A 259 10.61 -10.10 8.57
CA ASN A 259 12.07 -10.13 8.52
C ASN A 259 12.67 -10.72 7.23
N GLN A 260 11.87 -11.42 6.44
CA GLN A 260 12.33 -12.05 5.20
C GLN A 260 12.12 -11.15 3.98
N ARG A 261 11.16 -10.21 4.07
CA ARG A 261 10.63 -9.50 2.90
C ARG A 261 10.46 -8.00 3.09
N THR A 262 10.83 -7.45 4.24
CA THR A 262 10.65 -6.02 4.52
C THR A 262 11.91 -5.38 5.08
N LEU A 263 12.04 -4.07 4.87
CA LEU A 263 13.17 -3.25 5.33
C LEU A 263 12.68 -1.90 5.84
N CYS A 264 13.43 -1.31 6.76
CA CYS A 264 13.19 0.01 7.32
C CYS A 264 14.45 0.86 7.21
N PHE A 265 14.32 2.08 6.69
CA PHE A 265 15.39 3.07 6.62
C PHE A 265 14.95 4.33 7.39
N LEU A 266 15.74 4.73 8.37
CA LEU A 266 15.46 5.82 9.30
C LEU A 266 16.51 6.92 9.15
N ARG A 267 16.09 8.15 8.87
CA ARG A 267 16.98 9.32 8.87
C ARG A 267 16.65 10.26 10.01
N GLU A 268 17.59 10.47 10.92
CA GLU A 268 17.51 11.51 11.93
C GLU A 268 18.15 12.82 11.45
N ILE A 269 17.47 13.95 11.63
CA ILE A 269 18.04 15.30 11.55
C ILE A 269 18.26 15.75 13.00
N ASP A 270 19.51 15.76 13.46
CA ASP A 270 19.79 15.93 14.90
C ASP A 270 19.63 17.36 15.41
N ASP A 271 19.70 18.35 14.52
CA ASP A 271 19.57 19.78 14.83
C ASP A 271 18.26 20.39 14.31
N ILE A 272 17.25 19.59 13.92
CA ILE A 272 16.02 20.10 13.29
C ILE A 272 15.28 21.15 14.13
N TYR A 273 15.29 21.01 15.44
CA TYR A 273 14.60 21.93 16.36
C TYR A 273 15.31 23.29 16.47
N ASP A 274 16.59 23.36 16.12
CA ASP A 274 17.34 24.62 16.08
C ASP A 274 16.98 25.47 14.85
N HIS A 275 16.39 24.83 13.82
CA HIS A 275 16.09 25.45 12.53
C HIS A 275 14.60 25.73 12.31
N LEU A 276 13.74 25.65 13.33
CA LEU A 276 12.28 25.86 13.20
C LEU A 276 11.88 27.19 12.55
N SER A 277 12.76 28.19 12.54
CA SER A 277 12.54 29.48 11.89
C SER A 277 12.75 29.46 10.35
N ASP A 278 13.41 28.42 9.82
CA ASP A 278 13.60 28.22 8.39
C ASP A 278 12.27 27.75 7.76
N ASN A 279 11.84 28.44 6.70
CA ASN A 279 10.59 28.13 6.01
C ASN A 279 10.56 26.73 5.37
N LYS A 280 11.72 26.12 5.10
CA LYS A 280 11.86 24.78 4.53
C LYS A 280 11.64 23.68 5.58
N VAL A 281 11.77 23.95 6.88
CA VAL A 281 11.63 22.94 7.95
C VAL A 281 10.24 22.31 7.96
N SER A 282 9.21 23.05 7.58
CA SER A 282 7.83 22.53 7.41
C SER A 282 7.70 21.35 6.43
N LYS A 283 8.71 21.11 5.57
CA LYS A 283 8.78 19.93 4.70
C LYS A 283 9.23 18.66 5.43
N PHE A 284 9.90 18.80 6.57
CA PHE A 284 10.60 17.72 7.27
C PHE A 284 10.01 17.37 8.64
N ILE A 285 9.22 18.25 9.24
CA ILE A 285 8.55 18.03 10.53
C ILE A 285 7.10 18.53 10.45
N ASP A 286 6.19 17.86 11.16
CA ASP A 286 4.80 18.27 11.23
C ASP A 286 4.63 19.48 12.15
N LEU A 287 4.19 20.59 11.56
CA LEU A 287 4.01 21.89 12.23
C LEU A 287 2.56 22.36 12.07
N HIS A 288 2.07 23.02 13.11
CA HIS A 288 0.94 23.94 13.03
C HIS A 288 1.44 25.38 13.22
N TYR A 289 0.62 26.36 12.88
CA TYR A 289 1.00 27.76 13.00
C TYR A 289 0.03 28.48 13.92
N SER A 290 0.56 29.31 14.82
CA SER A 290 -0.27 30.20 15.64
C SER A 290 -0.94 31.28 14.78
N ASN A 291 -1.90 31.99 15.37
CA ASN A 291 -2.53 33.15 14.72
C ASN A 291 -1.51 34.22 14.32
N ASP A 292 -0.38 34.29 15.01
CA ASP A 292 0.74 35.21 14.73
C ASP A 292 1.73 34.64 13.69
N GLY A 293 1.42 33.50 13.08
CA GLY A 293 2.24 32.86 12.06
C GLY A 293 3.50 32.15 12.60
N LYS A 294 3.61 31.93 13.91
CA LYS A 294 4.75 31.21 14.49
C LYS A 294 4.55 29.70 14.34
N PRO A 295 5.59 28.94 13.92
CA PRO A 295 5.52 27.49 13.85
C PRO A 295 5.47 26.91 15.28
N ILE A 296 4.60 25.92 15.47
CA ILE A 296 4.45 25.13 16.69
C ILE A 296 4.48 23.67 16.27
N ILE A 297 5.26 22.86 16.98
CA ILE A 297 5.41 21.42 16.69
C ILE A 297 4.09 20.69 16.96
N ASP A 298 3.69 19.82 16.04
CA ASP A 298 2.61 18.86 16.29
C ASP A 298 3.14 17.72 17.16
N HIS A 299 3.08 17.90 18.49
CA HIS A 299 3.54 16.89 19.45
C HIS A 299 2.78 15.56 19.36
N GLU A 300 1.54 15.55 18.88
CA GLU A 300 0.80 14.30 18.67
C GLU A 300 1.42 13.50 17.52
N ALA A 301 1.71 14.18 16.40
CA ALA A 301 2.41 13.57 15.26
C ALA A 301 3.79 13.01 15.67
N GLU A 302 4.55 13.81 16.41
CA GLU A 302 5.86 13.44 16.94
C GLU A 302 5.80 12.20 17.84
N GLN A 303 4.84 12.14 18.77
CA GLN A 303 4.65 10.98 19.65
C GLN A 303 4.28 9.71 18.87
N LEU A 304 3.38 9.81 17.89
CA LEU A 304 2.99 8.69 17.04
C LEU A 304 4.19 8.19 16.22
N LEU A 305 4.96 9.10 15.62
CA LEU A 305 6.16 8.76 14.86
C LEU A 305 7.23 8.10 15.72
N ASN A 306 7.47 8.62 16.93
CA ASN A 306 8.43 8.05 17.88
C ASN A 306 7.99 6.64 18.32
N ARG A 307 6.69 6.42 18.54
CA ARG A 307 6.13 5.09 18.82
C ARG A 307 6.41 4.12 17.66
N LEU A 308 6.32 4.57 16.41
CA LEU A 308 6.66 3.74 15.24
C LEU A 308 8.15 3.42 15.17
N LYS A 309 9.01 4.46 15.20
CA LYS A 309 10.46 4.36 15.02
C LYS A 309 11.15 3.55 16.11
N TYR A 310 10.76 3.78 17.36
CA TYR A 310 11.51 3.30 18.53
C TYR A 310 10.82 2.18 19.30
N THR A 311 9.59 1.81 18.93
CA THR A 311 8.87 0.73 19.62
C THR A 311 8.27 -0.26 18.64
N ARG A 312 7.34 0.15 17.76
CA ARG A 312 6.58 -0.80 16.94
C ARG A 312 7.45 -1.50 15.89
N ILE A 313 8.28 -0.75 15.14
CA ILE A 313 9.14 -1.33 14.11
C ILE A 313 10.25 -2.19 14.72
N PRO A 314 11.02 -1.74 15.74
CA PRO A 314 12.04 -2.58 16.38
C PRO A 314 11.49 -3.85 17.03
N ASN A 315 10.22 -3.87 17.47
CA ASN A 315 9.58 -5.08 17.99
C ASN A 315 9.17 -6.07 16.89
N ALA A 316 8.95 -5.60 15.65
CA ALA A 316 8.54 -6.42 14.52
C ALA A 316 9.69 -6.85 13.61
N LEU A 317 10.78 -6.06 13.56
CA LEU A 317 11.93 -6.29 12.70
C LEU A 317 13.22 -6.48 13.50
N GLN A 318 14.05 -7.41 13.03
CA GLN A 318 15.42 -7.60 13.45
C GLN A 318 16.26 -6.39 13.04
N SER A 319 17.30 -6.11 13.82
CA SER A 319 18.18 -4.95 13.63
C SER A 319 18.89 -4.93 12.28
N ASN A 320 19.16 -6.09 11.67
CA ASN A 320 19.74 -6.18 10.32
C ASN A 320 18.81 -5.69 9.18
N ASN A 321 17.52 -5.53 9.46
CA ASN A 321 16.53 -4.99 8.53
C ASN A 321 16.20 -3.52 8.82
N ILE A 322 16.88 -2.89 9.79
CA ILE A 322 16.68 -1.49 10.18
C ILE A 322 17.99 -0.73 9.98
N TYR A 323 17.98 0.22 9.06
CA TYR A 323 19.13 1.05 8.71
C TYR A 323 18.89 2.46 9.23
N SER A 324 19.82 3.02 9.98
CA SER A 324 19.67 4.32 10.62
C SER A 324 20.80 5.26 10.24
N TYR A 325 20.45 6.50 9.92
CA TYR A 325 21.37 7.55 9.50
C TYR A 325 21.15 8.81 10.32
N LYS A 326 22.21 9.59 10.50
CA LYS A 326 22.14 10.92 11.11
C LYS A 326 22.67 11.95 10.11
N VAL A 327 21.95 13.05 9.97
CA VAL A 327 22.32 14.18 9.12
C VAL A 327 22.11 15.48 9.88
N HIS A 328 22.82 16.52 9.46
CA HIS A 328 22.68 17.87 9.98
C HIS A 328 21.97 18.75 8.96
N TRP A 329 21.21 19.73 9.43
CA TRP A 329 20.59 20.72 8.57
C TRP A 329 21.64 21.54 7.80
N LYS A 330 21.29 21.93 6.57
CA LYS A 330 22.10 22.79 5.70
C LYS A 330 21.25 23.98 5.25
N PRO A 331 21.84 25.06 4.70
CA PRO A 331 21.09 26.25 4.28
C PRO A 331 19.92 25.98 3.31
N ASP A 332 20.03 24.91 2.52
CA ASP A 332 18.97 24.44 1.62
C ASP A 332 18.16 23.25 2.16
N GLY A 333 18.18 23.05 3.48
CA GLY A 333 17.62 21.88 4.14
C GLY A 333 18.34 20.60 3.70
N ILE A 334 17.62 19.48 3.76
CA ILE A 334 18.18 18.18 3.36
C ILE A 334 18.03 17.98 1.85
N ASN A 335 19.16 17.86 1.17
CA ASN A 335 19.22 17.79 -0.29
C ASN A 335 20.37 16.91 -0.79
N ARG A 336 20.25 16.38 -2.02
CA ARG A 336 21.24 15.46 -2.63
C ARG A 336 22.63 16.05 -2.79
N ARG A 337 22.77 17.37 -2.98
CA ARG A 337 24.06 18.03 -3.23
C ARG A 337 24.89 18.12 -1.96
N ASP A 338 24.29 18.64 -0.88
CA ASP A 338 25.01 18.89 0.36
C ASP A 338 25.13 17.64 1.24
N HIS A 339 24.36 16.58 0.93
CA HIS A 339 24.32 15.32 1.67
C HIS A 339 24.77 14.13 0.81
N ILE A 340 25.70 14.35 -0.12
CA ILE A 340 26.13 13.34 -1.10
C ILE A 340 26.66 12.06 -0.45
N GLU A 341 27.42 12.17 0.63
CA GLU A 341 27.97 11.01 1.36
C GLU A 341 26.87 10.17 2.00
N TYR A 342 25.92 10.84 2.67
CA TYR A 342 24.73 10.18 3.23
C TYR A 342 23.91 9.48 2.15
N ILE A 343 23.61 10.17 1.05
CA ILE A 343 22.79 9.61 -0.04
C ILE A 343 23.51 8.45 -0.73
N ALA A 344 24.83 8.52 -0.90
CA ALA A 344 25.63 7.43 -1.46
C ALA A 344 25.58 6.19 -0.55
N GLN A 345 25.79 6.38 0.76
CA GLN A 345 25.69 5.29 1.73
C GLN A 345 24.28 4.67 1.74
N PHE A 346 23.23 5.51 1.78
CA PHE A 346 21.84 5.06 1.73
C PHE A 346 21.55 4.23 0.49
N ASN A 347 22.01 4.67 -0.69
CA ASN A 347 21.82 3.93 -1.94
C ASN A 347 22.49 2.56 -1.91
N ASP A 348 23.72 2.49 -1.40
CA ASP A 348 24.48 1.23 -1.31
C ASP A 348 23.83 0.27 -0.32
N ASP A 349 23.44 0.75 0.86
CA ASP A 349 22.74 -0.05 1.87
C ASP A 349 21.40 -0.56 1.34
N PHE A 350 20.61 0.30 0.68
CA PHE A 350 19.33 -0.09 0.06
C PHE A 350 19.52 -1.16 -1.02
N TYR A 351 20.45 -0.94 -1.94
CA TYR A 351 20.75 -1.90 -3.00
C TYR A 351 21.18 -3.25 -2.43
N ASN A 352 22.13 -3.24 -1.49
CA ASN A 352 22.69 -4.46 -0.90
C ASN A 352 21.66 -5.23 -0.07
N ALA A 353 20.83 -4.54 0.70
CA ALA A 353 19.79 -5.17 1.52
C ALA A 353 18.74 -5.88 0.66
N ILE A 354 18.22 -5.21 -0.38
CA ILE A 354 17.24 -5.82 -1.30
C ILE A 354 17.90 -6.96 -2.07
N LYS A 355 19.10 -6.75 -2.60
CA LYS A 355 19.87 -7.79 -3.29
C LYS A 355 20.06 -9.02 -2.40
N GLN A 356 20.39 -8.84 -1.13
CA GLN A 356 20.55 -9.93 -0.19
C GLN A 356 19.24 -10.69 0.05
N GLN A 357 18.12 -9.98 0.27
CA GLN A 357 16.81 -10.62 0.43
C GLN A 357 16.41 -11.39 -0.84
N ILE A 358 16.67 -10.84 -2.04
CA ILE A 358 16.46 -11.55 -3.31
C ILE A 358 17.33 -12.81 -3.38
N ASP A 359 18.63 -12.69 -3.14
CA ASP A 359 19.57 -13.81 -3.20
C ASP A 359 19.15 -14.94 -2.25
N CYS A 360 18.75 -14.60 -1.02
CA CYS A 360 18.29 -15.55 -0.01
C CYS A 360 16.96 -16.23 -0.41
N CYS A 361 15.96 -15.45 -0.82
CA CYS A 361 14.65 -15.97 -1.20
C CYS A 361 14.70 -16.81 -2.48
N VAL A 362 15.52 -16.44 -3.46
CA VAL A 362 15.64 -17.20 -4.71
C VAL A 362 16.44 -18.48 -4.49
N LYS A 363 17.54 -18.45 -3.73
CA LYS A 363 18.30 -19.66 -3.39
C LYS A 363 17.44 -20.68 -2.65
N SER A 364 16.68 -20.26 -1.64
CA SER A 364 15.79 -21.16 -0.91
C SER A 364 14.72 -21.78 -1.82
N ARG A 365 14.24 -21.04 -2.83
CA ARG A 365 13.28 -21.54 -3.84
C ARG A 365 13.91 -22.48 -4.88
N ILE A 366 15.12 -22.19 -5.35
CA ILE A 366 15.83 -23.03 -6.33
C ILE A 366 16.23 -24.37 -5.70
N MET A 367 16.65 -24.38 -4.43
CA MET A 367 16.97 -25.63 -3.72
C MET A 367 15.77 -26.58 -3.58
N ILE A 368 14.55 -26.09 -3.79
CA ILE A 368 13.32 -26.88 -3.68
C ILE A 368 12.95 -27.61 -4.99
N VAL A 369 13.39 -27.12 -6.17
CA VAL A 369 13.09 -27.75 -7.47
C VAL A 369 14.38 -27.90 -8.26
N SER A 370 14.98 -29.09 -8.23
CA SER A 370 16.26 -29.35 -8.90
C SER A 370 16.12 -29.72 -10.38
N ASP A 371 14.90 -29.95 -10.89
CA ASP A 371 14.67 -30.48 -12.24
C ASP A 371 13.82 -29.50 -13.09
N PRO A 372 14.37 -28.96 -14.20
CA PRO A 372 13.65 -28.09 -15.12
C PRO A 372 12.34 -28.68 -15.65
N LEU A 373 12.27 -30.00 -15.87
CA LEU A 373 11.05 -30.67 -16.35
C LEU A 373 9.96 -30.65 -15.27
N GLN A 374 10.33 -30.88 -14.01
CA GLN A 374 9.40 -30.80 -12.89
C GLN A 374 8.85 -29.39 -12.70
N HIS A 375 9.67 -28.37 -12.99
CA HIS A 375 9.23 -26.97 -12.96
C HIS A 375 8.19 -26.69 -14.05
N GLU A 376 8.46 -27.10 -15.29
CA GLU A 376 7.55 -26.91 -16.43
C GLU A 376 6.20 -27.61 -16.21
N ILE A 377 6.22 -28.88 -15.76
CA ILE A 377 5.01 -29.65 -15.48
C ILE A 377 4.17 -28.97 -14.39
N LEU A 378 4.81 -28.45 -13.34
CA LEU A 378 4.13 -27.75 -12.26
C LEU A 378 3.52 -26.43 -12.74
N GLU A 379 4.24 -25.64 -13.55
CA GLU A 379 3.72 -24.41 -14.15
C GLU A 379 2.48 -24.69 -15.02
N HIS A 380 2.53 -25.73 -15.86
CA HIS A 380 1.38 -26.14 -16.68
C HIS A 380 0.18 -26.57 -15.83
N ALA A 381 0.40 -27.38 -14.80
CA ALA A 381 -0.68 -27.82 -13.91
C ALA A 381 -1.37 -26.64 -13.20
N ILE A 382 -0.59 -25.66 -12.71
CA ILE A 382 -1.12 -24.47 -12.05
C ILE A 382 -1.89 -23.58 -13.04
N GLN A 383 -1.37 -23.41 -14.25
CA GLN A 383 -2.10 -22.69 -15.31
C GLN A 383 -3.40 -23.40 -15.67
N CYS A 384 -3.40 -24.73 -15.77
CA CYS A 384 -4.61 -25.52 -16.02
C CYS A 384 -5.67 -25.26 -14.95
N LYS A 385 -5.31 -25.37 -13.66
CA LYS A 385 -6.22 -25.06 -12.55
C LYS A 385 -6.81 -23.65 -12.65
N THR A 386 -5.98 -22.66 -13.00
CA THR A 386 -6.41 -21.26 -13.15
C THR A 386 -7.40 -21.07 -14.30
N TYR A 387 -7.14 -21.69 -15.46
CA TYR A 387 -8.05 -21.61 -16.61
C TYR A 387 -9.35 -22.37 -16.36
N VAL A 388 -9.28 -23.55 -15.75
CA VAL A 388 -10.46 -24.40 -15.46
C VAL A 388 -11.39 -23.75 -14.45
N ALA A 389 -10.88 -23.05 -13.44
CA ALA A 389 -11.70 -22.37 -12.44
C ALA A 389 -12.65 -21.31 -13.03
N LYS A 390 -12.36 -20.81 -14.24
CA LYS A 390 -13.17 -19.81 -14.95
C LYS A 390 -13.83 -20.38 -16.21
N PHE A 391 -13.73 -21.69 -16.44
CA PHE A 391 -14.15 -22.33 -17.68
C PHE A 391 -15.62 -22.78 -17.62
N HIS A 392 -16.38 -22.51 -18.68
CA HIS A 392 -17.78 -22.91 -18.80
C HIS A 392 -18.10 -23.41 -20.22
N GLY A 393 -18.87 -24.51 -20.33
CA GLY A 393 -19.40 -25.03 -21.60
C GLY A 393 -18.44 -25.90 -22.42
N ARG A 394 -18.65 -25.95 -23.76
CA ARG A 394 -17.82 -26.69 -24.76
C ARG A 394 -17.78 -28.21 -24.63
N ALA A 395 -18.84 -28.82 -24.10
CA ALA A 395 -18.94 -30.28 -23.95
C ALA A 395 -18.67 -31.04 -25.26
N ASP A 396 -19.19 -30.56 -26.39
CA ASP A 396 -19.03 -31.18 -27.71
C ASP A 396 -17.56 -31.26 -28.19
N VAL A 397 -16.74 -30.27 -27.82
CA VAL A 397 -15.31 -30.23 -28.12
C VAL A 397 -14.53 -31.11 -27.15
N LEU A 398 -14.90 -31.08 -25.87
CA LEU A 398 -14.28 -31.93 -24.83
C LEU A 398 -14.51 -33.41 -25.14
N ASP A 399 -15.71 -33.81 -25.54
CA ASP A 399 -16.04 -35.20 -25.92
C ASP A 399 -15.18 -35.70 -27.10
N LYS A 400 -14.87 -34.81 -28.07
CA LYS A 400 -13.99 -35.14 -29.20
C LYS A 400 -12.54 -35.31 -28.76
N LEU A 401 -12.08 -34.43 -27.87
CA LEU A 401 -10.74 -34.51 -27.28
C LEU A 401 -10.61 -35.77 -26.42
N GLU A 402 -11.63 -36.13 -25.66
CA GLU A 402 -11.69 -37.37 -24.88
C GLU A 402 -11.54 -38.61 -25.75
N LYS A 403 -12.32 -38.70 -26.82
CA LYS A 403 -12.23 -39.80 -27.78
C LYS A 403 -10.86 -39.88 -28.46
N TYR A 404 -10.26 -38.73 -28.77
CA TYR A 404 -8.92 -38.69 -29.36
C TYR A 404 -7.85 -39.16 -28.36
N ILE A 405 -7.84 -38.63 -27.14
CA ILE A 405 -6.83 -38.95 -26.11
C ILE A 405 -6.90 -40.43 -25.71
N LYS A 406 -8.10 -41.02 -25.61
CA LYS A 406 -8.30 -42.43 -25.26
C LYS A 406 -8.07 -43.41 -26.41
N ASN A 407 -7.74 -42.94 -27.61
CA ASN A 407 -7.54 -43.79 -28.78
C ASN A 407 -6.04 -44.11 -28.99
N ASP A 408 -5.58 -45.19 -28.37
CA ASP A 408 -4.18 -45.67 -28.46
C ASP A 408 -3.70 -46.03 -29.88
N LYS A 409 -4.60 -46.07 -30.87
CA LYS A 409 -4.28 -46.35 -32.28
C LYS A 409 -4.08 -45.09 -33.11
N GLU A 410 -4.40 -43.92 -32.58
CA GLU A 410 -4.29 -42.64 -33.28
C GLU A 410 -2.96 -41.97 -32.98
N ASN A 411 -2.08 -41.91 -34.00
CA ASN A 411 -0.74 -41.32 -33.89
C ASN A 411 -0.63 -39.95 -34.59
N ARG A 412 -1.73 -39.38 -35.07
CA ARG A 412 -1.74 -38.08 -35.74
C ARG A 412 -1.91 -36.96 -34.73
N PRO A 413 -1.15 -35.84 -34.80
CA PRO A 413 -1.35 -34.71 -33.90
C PRO A 413 -2.77 -34.16 -33.95
N CYS A 414 -3.39 -33.95 -32.78
CA CYS A 414 -4.66 -33.23 -32.67
C CYS A 414 -4.44 -31.72 -32.82
N VAL A 415 -5.29 -31.07 -33.61
CA VAL A 415 -5.27 -29.62 -33.81
C VAL A 415 -6.55 -28.99 -33.29
N VAL A 416 -6.44 -28.16 -32.26
CA VAL A 416 -7.52 -27.30 -31.76
C VAL A 416 -7.39 -25.91 -32.36
N TYR A 417 -8.34 -25.52 -33.21
CA TYR A 417 -8.29 -24.26 -33.96
C TYR A 417 -9.55 -23.41 -33.73
N GLY A 418 -9.44 -22.11 -34.02
CA GLY A 418 -10.49 -21.11 -33.80
C GLY A 418 -9.92 -19.69 -33.73
N ALA A 419 -10.79 -18.69 -33.75
CA ALA A 419 -10.42 -17.28 -33.71
C ALA A 419 -9.53 -16.92 -32.49
N SER A 420 -8.76 -15.84 -32.58
CA SER A 420 -8.00 -15.34 -31.42
C SER A 420 -8.95 -15.02 -30.27
N GLY A 421 -8.55 -15.34 -29.04
CA GLY A 421 -9.38 -15.12 -27.83
C GLY A 421 -10.57 -16.08 -27.65
N CYS A 422 -10.83 -17.03 -28.56
CA CYS A 422 -11.98 -17.93 -28.44
C CYS A 422 -11.86 -19.04 -27.37
N GLY A 423 -10.79 -19.02 -26.58
CA GLY A 423 -10.59 -19.95 -25.45
C GLY A 423 -9.87 -21.27 -25.75
N LYS A 424 -9.12 -21.37 -26.87
CA LYS A 424 -8.38 -22.60 -27.26
C LYS A 424 -7.52 -23.18 -26.12
N THR A 425 -6.71 -22.33 -25.49
CA THR A 425 -5.84 -22.71 -24.36
C THR A 425 -6.64 -23.21 -23.16
N SER A 426 -7.78 -22.58 -22.86
CA SER A 426 -8.64 -22.98 -21.75
C SER A 426 -9.36 -24.30 -22.01
N VAL A 427 -9.73 -24.60 -23.27
CA VAL A 427 -10.28 -25.91 -23.67
C VAL A 427 -9.23 -27.01 -23.49
N LEU A 428 -7.98 -26.77 -23.95
CA LEU A 428 -6.89 -27.73 -23.76
C LEU A 428 -6.58 -27.96 -22.28
N ALA A 429 -6.57 -26.90 -21.46
CA ALA A 429 -6.41 -27.01 -20.01
C ALA A 429 -7.51 -27.85 -19.36
N LYS A 430 -8.78 -27.66 -19.79
CA LYS A 430 -9.93 -28.42 -19.30
C LYS A 430 -9.84 -29.90 -19.69
N ALA A 431 -9.54 -30.19 -20.96
CA ALA A 431 -9.33 -31.56 -21.42
C ALA A 431 -8.18 -32.25 -20.66
N ALA A 432 -7.04 -31.58 -20.48
CA ALA A 432 -5.92 -32.13 -19.71
C ALA A 432 -6.29 -32.46 -18.25
N THR A 433 -7.27 -31.74 -17.67
CA THR A 433 -7.72 -31.96 -16.28
C THR A 433 -8.81 -33.03 -16.17
N GLU A 434 -9.66 -33.21 -17.17
CA GLU A 434 -10.84 -34.10 -17.10
C GLU A 434 -10.68 -35.42 -17.87
N VAL A 435 -9.74 -35.46 -18.81
CA VAL A 435 -9.56 -36.58 -19.75
C VAL A 435 -8.27 -37.36 -19.49
N CYS A 436 -7.20 -36.68 -19.07
CA CYS A 436 -5.89 -37.29 -18.85
C CYS A 436 -5.68 -37.83 -17.42
N ILE A 437 -6.65 -37.64 -16.53
CA ILE A 437 -6.73 -38.25 -15.19
C ILE A 437 -7.79 -39.35 -15.25
#